data_AF-A0AAV6CLJ8-F1
#
_entry.id   AF-A0AAV6CLJ8-F1
#
_cell.length_a   1.000
_cell.length_b   1.000
_cell.length_c   1.000
_cell.angle_alpha   90.00
_cell.angle_beta   90.00
_cell.angle_gamma   90.00
#
_symmetry.space_group_name_H-M   'P 1'
#
loop_
_entity.id
_entity.type
_entity.pdbx_description
1 polymer ?
#
loop_
_entity_poly.entity_id
_entity_poly.type
_entity_poly.pdbx_seq_one_letter_code
_entity_poly.pdbx_strand_id
1 'polypeptide(L)'
;MTRAIKPWVRAPFEVLLHAEMHYRQDEDFDRRIAMIGFDNAIEFAIATYLTLKPIHRGGKSYEGNKVTTWLARYETRIDFFFEECQNRSVVVVAQKEEVIWVHNLRNEQYHGGGPSYPGKKDLDAARAFALQVFSVLFNEPDIEGLLTSHQSGTSALPPRTDDDDRAIDDSHGLVDLCGRKEYSSDVLYAYDPVRYRSVALSLRTASTQEETT
;
A
#
# COMPACT_ATOMS: atom_id res chain seq x y z
N MET A 1 15.04 7.32 7.26
CA MET A 1 13.96 7.77 8.16
C MET A 1 12.69 7.87 7.35
N THR A 2 11.66 7.09 7.66
CA THR A 2 10.36 7.17 6.99
C THR A 2 9.76 8.56 7.21
N ARG A 3 9.35 9.24 6.14
CA ARG A 3 8.71 10.55 6.24
C ARG A 3 7.44 10.42 7.09
N ALA A 4 7.35 11.18 8.18
CA ALA A 4 6.29 11.01 9.16
C ALA A 4 4.96 11.53 8.63
N ILE A 5 3.99 10.63 8.49
CA ILE A 5 2.60 10.96 8.14
C ILE A 5 1.91 11.55 9.37
N LYS A 6 1.08 12.57 9.16
CA LYS A 6 0.30 13.19 10.24
C LYS A 6 -0.62 12.14 10.88
N PRO A 7 -0.83 12.13 12.21
CA PRO A 7 -1.57 11.06 12.88
C PRO A 7 -2.98 10.81 12.32
N TRP A 8 -3.70 11.87 11.97
CA TRP A 8 -5.05 11.81 11.42
C TRP A 8 -5.14 11.44 9.93
N VAL A 9 -3.99 11.27 9.27
CA VAL A 9 -3.85 10.86 7.87
C VAL A 9 -3.39 9.40 7.75
N ARG A 10 -2.97 8.79 8.86
CA ARG A 10 -2.40 7.45 8.89
C ARG A 10 -3.38 6.37 8.41
N ALA A 11 -4.60 6.36 8.95
CA ALA A 11 -5.59 5.35 8.59
C ALA A 11 -5.94 5.37 7.09
N PRO A 12 -6.28 6.51 6.45
CA PRO A 12 -6.53 6.51 5.02
C PRO A 12 -5.26 6.17 4.20
N PHE A 13 -4.07 6.50 4.71
CA PHE A 13 -2.82 6.11 4.03
C PHE A 13 -2.63 4.59 4.04
N GLU A 14 -2.90 3.92 5.15
CA GLU A 14 -2.76 2.46 5.26
C GLU A 14 -3.67 1.73 4.25
N VAL A 15 -4.89 2.22 4.01
CA VAL A 15 -5.79 1.67 2.98
C VAL A 15 -5.19 1.85 1.58
N LEU A 16 -4.68 3.04 1.26
CA LEU A 16 -4.01 3.32 -0.01
C LEU A 16 -2.75 2.46 -0.19
N LEU A 17 -1.97 2.28 0.86
CA LEU A 17 -0.76 1.46 0.86
C LEU A 17 -1.06 -0.01 0.56
N HIS A 18 -2.10 -0.59 1.16
CA HIS A 18 -2.51 -1.96 0.86
C HIS A 18 -2.97 -2.12 -0.59
N ALA A 19 -3.71 -1.15 -1.14
CA ALA A 19 -4.09 -1.15 -2.54
C ALA A 19 -2.84 -1.14 -3.46
N GLU A 20 -1.87 -0.29 -3.14
CA GLU A 20 -0.59 -0.20 -3.87
C GLU A 20 0.23 -1.50 -3.79
N MET A 21 0.21 -2.20 -2.65
CA MET A 21 0.92 -3.47 -2.49
C MET A 21 0.40 -4.53 -3.46
N HIS A 22 -0.92 -4.69 -3.57
CA HIS A 22 -1.55 -5.59 -4.54
C HIS A 22 -1.34 -5.11 -5.97
N TYR A 23 -1.47 -3.80 -6.22
CA TYR A 23 -1.22 -3.22 -7.56
C TYR A 23 0.13 -3.62 -8.14
N ARG A 24 1.17 -3.72 -7.29
CA ARG A 24 2.54 -4.06 -7.71
C ARG A 24 2.77 -5.56 -7.93
N GLN A 25 1.98 -6.47 -7.35
CA GLN A 25 2.07 -7.90 -7.63
C GLN A 25 1.55 -8.23 -9.04
N ASP A 26 0.53 -7.50 -9.50
CA ASP A 26 -0.02 -7.54 -10.86
C ASP A 26 -0.58 -8.90 -11.31
N GLU A 27 -0.81 -9.85 -10.40
CA GLU A 27 -1.57 -11.08 -10.67
C GLU A 27 -3.07 -10.80 -10.79
N ASP A 28 -3.83 -11.68 -11.44
CA ASP A 28 -5.27 -11.47 -11.67
C ASP A 28 -6.08 -11.31 -10.38
N PHE A 29 -5.70 -12.02 -9.31
CA PHE A 29 -6.30 -11.84 -8.00
C PHE A 29 -5.93 -10.47 -7.41
N ASP A 30 -4.64 -10.14 -7.40
CA ASP A 30 -4.14 -8.87 -6.91
C ASP A 30 -4.72 -7.65 -7.64
N ARG A 31 -4.92 -7.73 -8.96
CA ARG A 31 -5.57 -6.66 -9.73
C ARG A 31 -6.99 -6.37 -9.22
N ARG A 32 -7.76 -7.40 -8.88
CA ARG A 32 -9.10 -7.23 -8.29
C ARG A 32 -9.01 -6.57 -6.92
N ILE A 33 -8.12 -7.06 -6.07
CA ILE A 33 -7.95 -6.51 -4.71
C ILE A 33 -7.45 -5.07 -4.76
N ALA A 34 -6.51 -4.76 -5.66
CA ALA A 34 -6.00 -3.42 -5.88
C ALA A 34 -7.11 -2.45 -6.36
N MET A 35 -7.95 -2.86 -7.32
CA MET A 35 -9.07 -2.05 -7.79
C MET A 35 -10.03 -1.70 -6.64
N ILE A 36 -10.42 -2.69 -5.84
CA ILE A 36 -11.28 -2.48 -4.66
C ILE A 36 -10.57 -1.60 -3.63
N GLY A 37 -9.27 -1.83 -3.43
CA GLY A 37 -8.44 -1.07 -2.51
C GLY A 37 -8.37 0.41 -2.85
N PHE A 38 -8.14 0.76 -4.12
CA PHE A 38 -8.09 2.16 -4.56
C PHE A 38 -9.45 2.86 -4.40
N ASP A 39 -10.54 2.18 -4.79
CA ASP A 39 -11.91 2.67 -4.61
C ASP A 39 -12.22 2.96 -3.13
N ASN A 40 -11.92 2.01 -2.25
CA ASN A 40 -12.07 2.18 -0.80
C ASN A 40 -11.15 3.28 -0.24
N ALA A 41 -9.92 3.41 -0.76
CA ALA A 41 -8.99 4.44 -0.35
C ALA A 41 -9.53 5.85 -0.68
N ILE A 42 -10.16 6.03 -1.84
CA ILE A 42 -10.81 7.28 -2.24
C ILE A 42 -11.95 7.62 -1.28
N GLU A 43 -12.88 6.69 -1.07
CA GLU A 43 -14.03 6.92 -0.19
C GLU A 43 -13.59 7.25 1.23
N PHE A 44 -12.63 6.48 1.75
CA PHE A 44 -12.17 6.63 3.12
C PHE A 44 -11.33 7.89 3.32
N ALA A 45 -10.52 8.29 2.33
CA ALA A 45 -9.80 9.56 2.35
C ALA A 45 -10.76 10.76 2.39
N ILE A 46 -11.78 10.76 1.53
CA ILE A 46 -12.79 11.83 1.48
C ILE A 46 -13.59 11.87 2.80
N ALA A 47 -14.03 10.71 3.29
CA ALA A 47 -14.80 10.62 4.54
C ALA A 47 -13.97 11.09 5.74
N THR A 48 -12.71 10.65 5.83
CA THR A 48 -11.79 11.10 6.86
C THR A 48 -11.62 12.61 6.77
N TYR A 49 -11.28 13.13 5.59
CA TYR A 49 -11.09 14.56 5.41
C TYR A 49 -12.32 15.36 5.84
N LEU A 50 -13.53 15.02 5.40
CA LEU A 50 -14.77 15.74 5.73
C LEU A 50 -15.11 15.72 7.23
N THR A 51 -14.67 14.72 7.98
CA THR A 51 -14.91 14.61 9.43
C THR A 51 -13.84 15.28 10.30
N LEU A 52 -12.69 15.65 9.72
CA LEU A 52 -11.64 16.39 10.43
C LEU A 52 -12.12 17.76 10.94
N LYS A 53 -11.53 18.22 12.04
CA LYS A 53 -11.67 19.62 12.48
C LYS A 53 -10.96 20.56 11.50
N PRO A 54 -11.42 21.82 11.32
CA PRO A 54 -10.81 22.76 10.37
C PRO A 54 -9.30 22.95 10.51
N ILE A 55 -8.77 22.91 11.74
CA ILE A 55 -7.33 23.02 12.01
C ILE A 55 -6.50 21.94 11.29
N HIS A 56 -7.06 20.76 11.05
CA HIS A 56 -6.40 19.65 10.36
C HIS A 56 -6.54 19.74 8.82
N ARG A 57 -7.32 20.71 8.33
CA ARG A 57 -7.60 20.96 6.90
C ARG A 57 -7.10 22.32 6.42
N GLY A 58 -6.14 22.92 7.13
CA GLY A 58 -5.64 24.26 6.80
C GLY A 58 -6.69 25.35 6.98
N GLY A 59 -7.55 25.22 8.00
CA GLY A 59 -8.60 26.18 8.33
C GLY A 59 -9.92 25.99 7.57
N LYS A 60 -10.00 25.04 6.63
CA LYS A 60 -11.22 24.82 5.83
C LYS A 60 -12.36 24.23 6.67
N SER A 61 -13.52 24.87 6.58
CA SER A 61 -14.77 24.46 7.20
C SER A 61 -15.86 24.29 6.14
N TYR A 62 -16.77 23.35 6.38
CA TYR A 62 -17.87 23.02 5.49
C TYR A 62 -19.18 23.01 6.28
N GLU A 63 -20.29 23.36 5.62
CA GLU A 63 -21.61 23.32 6.23
C GLU A 63 -22.03 21.88 6.53
N GLY A 64 -22.59 21.64 7.72
CA GLY A 64 -22.89 20.27 8.17
C GLY A 64 -23.89 19.52 7.29
N ASN A 65 -24.89 20.22 6.75
CA ASN A 65 -25.84 19.65 5.79
C ASN A 65 -25.16 19.19 4.50
N LYS A 66 -24.24 19.99 3.94
CA LYS A 66 -23.44 19.62 2.76
C LYS A 66 -22.55 18.42 3.05
N VAL A 67 -21.89 18.38 4.21
CA VAL A 67 -21.08 17.23 4.62
C VAL A 67 -21.92 15.95 4.65
N THR A 68 -23.12 16.00 5.23
CA THR A 68 -24.03 14.85 5.25
C THR A 68 -24.42 14.40 3.83
N THR A 69 -24.71 15.35 2.94
CA THR A 69 -25.01 15.05 1.53
C THR A 69 -23.82 14.39 0.83
N TRP A 70 -22.62 14.96 0.95
CA TRP A 70 -21.42 14.41 0.30
C TRP A 70 -21.07 13.00 0.80
N LEU A 71 -21.28 12.73 2.09
CA LEU A 71 -21.02 11.42 2.69
C LEU A 71 -22.10 10.37 2.41
N ALA A 72 -23.19 10.71 1.71
CA ALA A 72 -24.30 9.78 1.52
C ALA A 72 -23.95 8.61 0.59
N ARG A 73 -23.24 8.87 -0.51
CA ARG A 73 -22.92 7.89 -1.56
C ARG A 73 -21.57 8.17 -2.22
N TYR A 74 -21.07 7.21 -3.00
CA TYR A 74 -19.80 7.35 -3.70
C TYR A 74 -19.81 8.57 -4.63
N GLU A 75 -20.86 8.72 -5.44
CA GLU A 75 -20.97 9.79 -6.44
C GLU A 75 -20.95 11.18 -5.78
N THR A 76 -21.60 11.32 -4.62
CA THR A 76 -21.63 12.57 -3.87
C THR A 76 -20.30 12.86 -3.16
N ARG A 77 -19.49 11.83 -2.87
CA ARG A 77 -18.10 12.03 -2.41
C ARG A 77 -17.23 12.55 -3.55
N ILE A 78 -17.42 12.02 -4.75
CA ILE A 78 -16.73 12.50 -5.95
C ILE A 78 -17.13 13.93 -6.27
N ASP A 79 -18.42 14.30 -6.15
CA ASP A 79 -18.87 15.69 -6.27
C ASP A 79 -18.06 16.63 -5.38
N PHE A 80 -17.96 16.30 -4.10
CA PHE A 80 -17.14 17.06 -3.15
C PHE A 80 -15.69 17.19 -3.62
N PHE A 81 -15.07 16.10 -4.07
CA PHE A 81 -13.67 16.14 -4.48
C PHE A 81 -13.43 17.07 -5.68
N PHE A 82 -14.33 17.03 -6.67
CA PHE A 82 -14.26 17.93 -7.82
C PHE A 82 -14.52 19.39 -7.43
N GLU A 83 -15.51 19.66 -6.57
CA GLU A 83 -15.74 21.00 -6.00
C GLU A 83 -14.49 21.51 -5.24
N GLU A 84 -13.87 20.66 -4.42
CA GLU A 84 -12.67 21.02 -3.67
C GLU A 84 -11.48 21.31 -4.58
N CYS A 85 -11.30 20.53 -5.66
CA CYS A 85 -10.27 20.80 -6.65
C CYS A 85 -10.51 22.12 -7.38
N GLN A 86 -11.76 22.41 -7.77
CA GLN A 86 -12.14 23.69 -8.38
C GLN A 86 -11.83 24.86 -7.43
N ASN A 87 -12.23 24.75 -6.16
CA ASN A 87 -11.97 25.77 -5.13
C ASN A 87 -10.47 25.98 -4.88
N ARG A 88 -9.65 24.95 -5.09
CA ARG A 88 -8.18 25.02 -4.96
C ARG A 88 -7.45 25.31 -6.26
N SER A 89 -8.18 25.47 -7.39
CA SER A 89 -7.60 25.59 -8.72
C SER A 89 -6.63 24.45 -9.08
N VAL A 90 -6.97 23.23 -8.67
CA VAL A 90 -6.25 22.00 -9.00
C VAL A 90 -6.91 21.32 -10.19
N VAL A 91 -6.12 20.96 -11.20
CA VAL A 91 -6.59 20.17 -12.35
C VAL A 91 -6.68 18.71 -11.93
N VAL A 92 -7.87 18.13 -12.07
CA VAL A 92 -8.10 16.71 -11.76
C VAL A 92 -7.50 15.82 -12.87
N VAL A 93 -6.89 14.69 -12.50
CA VAL A 93 -6.23 13.77 -13.45
C VAL A 93 -7.21 13.02 -14.34
N ALA A 94 -8.48 12.94 -13.97
CA ALA A 94 -9.53 12.22 -14.66
C ALA A 94 -10.82 13.05 -14.73
N GLN A 95 -11.67 12.74 -15.70
CA GLN A 95 -13.02 13.29 -15.76
C GLN A 95 -13.93 12.56 -14.75
N LYS A 96 -14.98 13.24 -14.28
CA LYS A 96 -15.89 12.67 -13.28
C LYS A 96 -16.58 11.41 -13.80
N GLU A 97 -17.00 11.43 -15.06
CA GLU A 97 -17.69 10.32 -15.72
C GLU A 97 -16.78 9.08 -15.79
N GLU A 98 -15.48 9.28 -16.01
CA GLU A 98 -14.49 8.20 -16.02
C GLU A 98 -14.31 7.58 -14.63
N VAL A 99 -14.23 8.41 -13.58
CA VAL A 99 -14.15 7.94 -12.19
C VAL A 99 -15.37 7.08 -11.82
N ILE A 100 -16.56 7.53 -12.20
CA ILE A 100 -17.80 6.76 -11.94
C ILE A 100 -17.84 5.48 -12.77
N TRP A 101 -17.37 5.51 -14.01
CA TRP A 101 -17.27 4.31 -14.84
C TRP A 101 -16.32 3.27 -14.21
N VAL A 102 -15.14 3.67 -13.75
CA VAL A 102 -14.17 2.79 -13.08
C VAL A 102 -14.76 2.20 -11.78
N HIS A 103 -15.45 3.03 -10.99
CA HIS A 103 -16.16 2.55 -9.79
C HIS A 103 -17.21 1.47 -10.11
N ASN A 104 -17.99 1.68 -11.17
CA ASN A 104 -19.02 0.73 -11.58
C ASN A 104 -18.42 -0.57 -12.13
N LEU A 105 -17.30 -0.50 -12.84
CA LEU A 105 -16.58 -1.70 -13.32
C LEU A 105 -16.24 -2.65 -12.16
N ARG A 106 -15.82 -2.10 -11.01
CA ARG A 106 -15.59 -2.88 -9.79
C ARG A 106 -16.87 -3.58 -9.31
N ASN A 107 -18.01 -2.90 -9.35
CA ASN A 107 -19.30 -3.47 -8.90
C ASN A 107 -19.81 -4.55 -9.87
N GLU A 108 -19.62 -4.36 -11.17
CA GLU A 108 -20.02 -5.30 -12.22
C GLU A 108 -19.19 -6.59 -12.20
N GLN A 109 -17.92 -6.54 -11.79
CA GLN A 109 -17.09 -7.76 -11.60
C GLN A 109 -17.71 -8.78 -10.63
N TYR A 110 -18.54 -8.32 -9.69
CA TYR A 110 -19.21 -9.20 -8.71
C TYR A 110 -20.62 -9.62 -9.14
N HIS A 111 -21.27 -8.84 -10.01
CA HIS A 111 -22.72 -8.94 -10.23
C HIS A 111 -23.15 -9.02 -11.69
N GLY A 112 -22.24 -8.84 -12.66
CA GLY A 112 -22.60 -8.58 -14.04
C GLY A 112 -21.65 -9.18 -15.07
N GLY A 113 -21.38 -10.50 -15.03
CA GLY A 113 -20.90 -11.31 -16.17
C GLY A 113 -19.69 -10.83 -17.00
N GLY A 114 -18.96 -9.81 -16.56
CA GLY A 114 -17.87 -9.18 -17.30
C GLY A 114 -16.55 -9.95 -17.20
N PRO A 115 -15.44 -9.35 -17.69
CA PRO A 115 -14.10 -9.91 -17.50
C PRO A 115 -13.87 -10.19 -16.02
N SER A 116 -13.28 -11.34 -15.73
CA SER A 116 -13.18 -11.79 -14.35
C SER A 116 -12.28 -10.87 -13.52
N TYR A 117 -11.32 -10.15 -14.13
CA TYR A 117 -10.42 -9.19 -13.48
C TYR A 117 -10.34 -7.85 -14.24
N PRO A 118 -9.95 -6.74 -13.58
CA PRO A 118 -9.82 -5.44 -14.21
C PRO A 118 -8.64 -5.36 -15.19
N GLY A 119 -8.83 -4.64 -16.30
CA GLY A 119 -7.73 -4.33 -17.21
C GLY A 119 -6.72 -3.37 -16.58
N LYS A 120 -5.46 -3.45 -17.03
CA LYS A 120 -4.37 -2.61 -16.49
C LYS A 120 -4.69 -1.11 -16.61
N LYS A 121 -5.27 -0.68 -17.73
CA LYS A 121 -5.67 0.71 -17.97
C LYS A 121 -6.64 1.23 -16.90
N ASP A 122 -7.67 0.45 -16.57
CA ASP A 122 -8.70 0.86 -15.62
C ASP A 122 -8.11 0.90 -14.20
N LEU A 123 -7.23 -0.05 -13.90
CA LEU A 123 -6.51 -0.10 -12.64
C LEU A 123 -5.54 1.08 -12.47
N ASP A 124 -4.82 1.45 -13.54
CA ASP A 124 -3.94 2.62 -13.57
C ASP A 124 -4.73 3.92 -13.38
N ALA A 125 -5.92 4.02 -13.99
CA ALA A 125 -6.82 5.16 -13.80
C ALA A 125 -7.31 5.26 -12.33
N ALA A 126 -7.74 4.13 -11.74
CA ALA A 126 -8.14 4.06 -10.33
C ALA A 126 -7.00 4.51 -9.40
N ARG A 127 -5.79 4.00 -9.65
CA ARG A 127 -4.58 4.36 -8.90
C ARG A 127 -4.29 5.85 -9.01
N ALA A 128 -4.20 6.39 -10.24
CA ALA A 128 -3.88 7.79 -10.47
C ALA A 128 -4.86 8.73 -9.74
N PHE A 129 -6.15 8.42 -9.81
CA PHE A 129 -7.17 9.20 -9.12
C PHE A 129 -7.07 9.09 -7.59
N ALA A 130 -6.87 7.89 -7.05
CA ALA A 130 -6.69 7.68 -5.61
C ALA A 130 -5.47 8.45 -5.05
N LEU A 131 -4.35 8.43 -5.77
CA LEU A 131 -3.15 9.19 -5.41
C LEU A 131 -3.43 10.70 -5.41
N GLN A 132 -4.14 11.21 -6.42
CA GLN A 132 -4.47 12.63 -6.47
C GLN A 132 -5.43 13.03 -5.35
N VAL A 133 -6.46 12.23 -5.06
CA VAL A 133 -7.39 12.46 -3.95
C VAL A 133 -6.62 12.63 -2.65
N PHE A 134 -5.70 11.70 -2.39
CA PHE A 134 -4.88 11.75 -1.19
C PHE A 134 -3.98 12.99 -1.15
N SER A 135 -3.27 13.24 -2.26
CA SER A 135 -2.34 14.36 -2.38
C SER A 135 -3.02 15.70 -2.13
N VAL A 136 -4.18 15.92 -2.74
CA VAL A 136 -4.97 17.14 -2.60
C VAL A 136 -5.53 17.27 -1.20
N LEU A 137 -6.23 16.26 -0.69
CA LEU A 137 -6.95 16.39 0.59
C LEU A 137 -6.00 16.55 1.78
N PHE A 138 -4.84 15.89 1.76
CA PHE A 138 -3.90 15.91 2.89
C PHE A 138 -2.67 16.81 2.68
N ASN A 139 -2.61 17.53 1.56
CA ASN A 139 -1.49 18.39 1.14
C ASN A 139 -0.15 17.64 1.16
N GLU A 140 -0.14 16.47 0.55
CA GLU A 140 1.05 15.63 0.45
C GLU A 140 1.42 15.45 -1.03
N PRO A 141 2.37 16.23 -1.55
CA PRO A 141 2.67 16.25 -2.99
C PRO A 141 3.42 15.01 -3.49
N ASP A 142 4.13 14.29 -2.60
CA ASP A 142 4.95 13.13 -2.98
C ASP A 142 4.40 11.84 -2.35
N ILE A 143 3.18 11.46 -2.76
CA ILE A 143 2.55 10.22 -2.30
C ILE A 143 3.28 8.99 -2.82
N GLU A 144 3.79 9.04 -4.05
CA GLU A 144 4.49 7.90 -4.64
C GLU A 144 5.80 7.61 -3.91
N GLY A 145 6.59 8.65 -3.59
CA GLY A 145 7.79 8.51 -2.76
C GLY A 145 7.46 8.04 -1.34
N LEU A 146 6.34 8.49 -0.78
CA LEU A 146 5.86 8.06 0.53
C LEU A 146 5.46 6.58 0.55
N LEU A 147 4.70 6.12 -0.45
CA LEU A 147 4.32 4.71 -0.62
C LEU A 147 5.56 3.84 -0.78
N THR A 148 6.48 4.26 -1.64
CA THR A 148 7.75 3.56 -1.90
C THR A 148 8.58 3.45 -0.61
N SER A 149 8.70 4.54 0.15
CA SER A 149 9.43 4.56 1.43
C SER A 149 8.81 3.64 2.48
N HIS A 150 7.48 3.57 2.54
CA HIS A 150 6.78 2.69 3.48
C HIS A 150 6.92 1.23 3.08
N GLN A 151 6.84 0.89 1.80
CA GLN A 151 7.06 -0.48 1.33
C GLN A 151 8.50 -0.97 1.57
N SER A 152 9.51 -0.11 1.38
CA SER A 152 10.88 -0.44 1.79
C SER A 152 11.02 -0.66 3.30
N GLY A 153 10.12 -0.09 4.11
CA GLY A 153 10.02 -0.31 5.55
C GLY A 153 9.15 -1.49 5.96
N THR A 154 8.17 -1.88 5.14
CA THR A 154 7.34 -3.08 5.30
C THR A 154 8.09 -4.29 4.74
N SER A 155 9.18 -4.67 5.43
CA SER A 155 9.91 -5.93 5.25
C SER A 155 10.03 -6.41 3.79
N ALA A 156 10.91 -5.78 3.01
CA ALA A 156 11.62 -6.60 2.04
C ALA A 156 12.19 -7.78 2.82
N LEU A 157 11.84 -9.02 2.45
CA LEU A 157 12.45 -10.20 3.02
C LEU A 157 13.96 -9.97 3.00
N PRO A 158 14.68 -10.24 4.11
CA PRO A 158 16.12 -10.00 4.15
C PRO A 158 16.76 -10.63 2.92
N PRO A 159 17.60 -9.92 2.17
CA PRO A 159 18.25 -10.50 1.02
C PRO A 159 19.10 -11.68 1.50
N ARG A 160 18.96 -12.82 0.82
CA ARG A 160 19.85 -13.96 1.00
C ARG A 160 21.26 -13.57 0.53
N THR A 161 22.28 -13.96 1.28
CA THR A 161 23.68 -13.65 0.94
C THR A 161 24.57 -14.86 1.17
N ASP A 162 25.61 -15.02 0.35
CA ASP A 162 26.55 -16.15 0.47
C ASP A 162 27.26 -16.20 1.83
N ASP A 163 27.51 -15.04 2.45
CA ASP A 163 28.15 -14.95 3.77
C ASP A 163 27.23 -15.46 4.89
N ASP A 164 25.93 -15.15 4.80
CA ASP A 164 24.93 -15.61 5.77
C ASP A 164 24.65 -17.11 5.58
N ASP A 165 24.61 -17.58 4.34
CA ASP A 165 24.49 -19.02 4.02
C ASP A 165 25.65 -19.80 4.61
N ARG A 166 26.89 -19.35 4.36
CA ARG A 166 28.09 -19.99 4.88
C ARG A 166 28.10 -20.03 6.40
N ALA A 167 27.78 -18.91 7.07
CA ALA A 167 27.73 -18.86 8.53
C ALA A 167 26.75 -19.88 9.11
N ILE A 168 25.58 -20.04 8.50
CA ILE A 168 24.55 -20.99 8.94
C ILE A 168 24.97 -22.43 8.66
N ASP A 169 25.48 -22.70 7.46
CA ASP A 169 25.81 -24.06 7.02
C ASP A 169 27.09 -24.59 7.69
N ASP A 170 28.06 -23.74 7.99
CA ASP A 170 29.25 -24.14 8.77
C ASP A 170 28.87 -24.52 10.22
N SER A 171 27.86 -23.85 10.78
CA SER A 171 27.36 -24.10 12.15
C SER A 171 26.40 -25.30 12.23
N HIS A 172 25.52 -25.44 11.25
CA HIS A 172 24.36 -26.35 11.33
C HIS A 172 24.35 -27.46 10.27
N GLY A 173 25.18 -27.36 9.23
CA GLY A 173 25.37 -28.38 8.21
C GLY A 173 24.10 -28.68 7.41
N LEU A 174 23.92 -29.95 7.06
CA LEU A 174 22.81 -30.44 6.25
C LEU A 174 21.66 -30.96 7.13
N VAL A 175 20.42 -30.63 6.75
CA VAL A 175 19.20 -31.13 7.37
C VAL A 175 18.57 -32.21 6.49
N ASP A 176 17.98 -33.24 7.12
CA ASP A 176 17.18 -34.23 6.40
C ASP A 176 15.76 -33.72 6.19
N LEU A 177 15.37 -33.54 4.93
CA LEU A 177 14.00 -33.23 4.53
C LEU A 177 13.47 -34.35 3.64
N CYS A 178 12.59 -35.18 4.20
CA CYS A 178 11.96 -36.29 3.50
C CYS A 178 12.96 -37.23 2.80
N GLY A 179 14.10 -37.53 3.45
CA GLY A 179 15.14 -38.40 2.91
C GLY A 179 16.10 -37.72 1.93
N ARG A 180 16.03 -36.39 1.78
CA ARG A 180 17.02 -35.58 1.04
C ARG A 180 17.82 -34.72 2.01
N LYS A 181 19.11 -34.58 1.75
CA LYS A 181 19.98 -33.68 2.50
C LYS A 181 19.96 -32.31 1.84
N GLU A 182 19.46 -31.32 2.57
CA GLU A 182 19.36 -29.92 2.13
C GLU A 182 20.20 -29.05 3.08
N TYR A 183 20.73 -27.92 2.61
CA TYR A 183 21.47 -27.00 3.47
C TYR A 183 20.56 -26.34 4.51
N SER A 184 21.07 -26.17 5.73
CA SER A 184 20.31 -25.50 6.80
C SER A 184 19.91 -24.08 6.40
N SER A 185 20.79 -23.37 5.68
CA SER A 185 20.54 -22.04 5.12
C SER A 185 19.38 -22.03 4.13
N ASP A 186 19.35 -22.98 3.18
CA ASP A 186 18.30 -23.16 2.17
C ASP A 186 16.93 -23.35 2.82
N VAL A 187 16.86 -24.28 3.77
CA VAL A 187 15.62 -24.63 4.47
C VAL A 187 15.14 -23.47 5.32
N LEU A 188 16.05 -22.85 6.07
CA LEU A 188 15.71 -21.75 6.97
C LEU A 188 15.26 -20.51 6.20
N TYR A 189 15.93 -20.17 5.09
CA TYR A 189 15.52 -19.06 4.25
C TYR A 189 14.16 -19.31 3.58
N ALA A 190 13.91 -20.52 3.07
CA ALA A 190 12.63 -20.85 2.45
C ALA A 190 11.46 -20.81 3.46
N TYR A 191 11.71 -21.15 4.72
CA TYR A 191 10.70 -21.19 5.77
C TYR A 191 10.46 -19.82 6.45
N ASP A 192 11.52 -19.12 6.81
CA ASP A 192 11.46 -17.85 7.55
C ASP A 192 12.70 -16.97 7.24
N PRO A 193 12.64 -16.13 6.20
CA PRO A 193 13.72 -15.22 5.81
C PRO A 193 14.14 -14.23 6.92
N VAL A 194 13.22 -13.87 7.82
CA VAL A 194 13.52 -12.96 8.94
C VAL A 194 14.37 -13.68 9.98
N ARG A 195 14.01 -14.92 10.30
CA ARG A 195 14.80 -15.77 11.20
C ARG A 195 16.13 -16.19 10.61
N TYR A 196 16.19 -16.45 9.30
CA TYR A 196 17.44 -16.66 8.60
C TYR A 196 18.45 -15.53 8.90
N ARG A 197 18.02 -14.27 8.75
CA ARG A 197 18.89 -13.11 8.98
C ARG A 197 19.33 -12.97 10.43
N SER A 198 18.44 -13.21 11.39
CA SER A 198 18.79 -13.08 12.81
C SER A 198 19.77 -14.18 13.28
N VAL A 199 19.63 -15.39 12.75
CA VAL A 199 20.55 -16.50 13.02
C VAL A 199 21.93 -16.23 12.42
N ALA A 200 22.00 -15.82 11.14
CA ALA A 200 23.27 -15.49 10.49
C ALA A 200 24.04 -14.38 11.21
N LEU A 201 23.36 -13.30 11.62
CA LEU A 201 23.97 -12.21 12.39
C LEU A 201 24.52 -12.69 13.74
N SER A 202 23.80 -13.57 14.42
CA SER A 202 24.22 -14.12 15.72
C SER A 202 25.49 -14.95 15.57
N LEU A 203 25.56 -15.81 14.54
CA LEU A 203 26.72 -16.67 14.28
C LEU A 203 27.97 -15.87 13.89
N ARG A 204 27.80 -14.84 13.05
CA ARG A 204 28.91 -13.96 12.64
C ARG A 204 29.43 -13.07 13.79
N THR A 205 28.54 -12.69 14.71
CA THR A 205 28.95 -11.93 15.90
C THR A 205 29.75 -12.82 16.85
N ALA A 206 29.37 -14.09 16.99
CA ALA A 206 30.09 -15.08 17.79
C ALA A 206 31.48 -15.38 17.21
N SER A 207 31.59 -15.59 15.90
CA SER A 207 32.89 -15.89 15.25
C SER A 207 33.89 -14.73 15.37
N THR A 208 33.42 -13.48 15.35
CA THR A 208 34.28 -12.28 15.48
C THR A 208 34.85 -12.14 16.90
N GLN A 209 34.13 -12.62 17.93
CA GLN A 209 34.58 -12.58 19.33
C GLN A 209 35.62 -13.67 19.65
N GLU A 210 35.57 -14.81 18.95
CA GLU A 210 36.56 -15.89 19.11
C GLU A 210 37.92 -15.54 18.46
N GLU A 211 37.95 -14.72 17.41
CA GLU A 211 39.20 -14.29 16.75
C GLU A 211 39.94 -13.17 17.50
N THR A 212 39.32 -12.53 18.50
CA THR A 212 39.91 -11.42 19.27
C THR A 212 40.38 -11.80 20.68
N THR A 213 40.32 -13.09 21.04
CA THR A 213 40.78 -13.64 22.34
C THR A 213 41.98 -14.57 22.13
#